data_AF-A0A0N1GH88-F1
#
_entry.id   AF-A0A0N1GH88-F1
#
_cell.length_a   1.000
_cell.length_b   1.000
_cell.length_c   1.000
_cell.angle_alpha   90.00
_cell.angle_beta   90.00
_cell.angle_gamma   90.00
#
_symmetry.space_group_name_H-M   'P 1'
#
loop_
_entity.id
_entity.type
_entity.pdbx_description
1 polymer ?
#
loop_
_entity_poly.entity_id
_entity_poly.type
_entity_poly.pdbx_seq_one_letter_code
_entity_poly.pdbx_strand_id
1 'polypeptide(L)'
;MSNYTADAETTGPAVNGVQSVDRAVSVLEFLAQRGEAGVSEAAAEIDVHKSTAFRLLGALEARGRVEQTAERGKYRLGFGIVRLAGAVTGRLDITQQGRQLYERLAEEIGETVNIAVLREHYAVNLHQVRGPGAIGTHNWVG
;
A
#
# COMPACT_ATOMS: atom_id res chain seq x y z
N MET A 1 -17.95 9.93 -45.80
CA MET A 1 -17.28 11.10 -45.21
C MET A 1 -17.99 11.39 -43.89
N SER A 2 -17.55 10.79 -42.79
CA SER A 2 -16.53 11.32 -41.86
C SER A 2 -16.98 12.63 -41.21
N ASN A 3 -17.37 12.55 -39.94
CA ASN A 3 -16.46 12.96 -38.86
C ASN A 3 -16.94 12.40 -37.51
N TYR A 4 -16.16 11.46 -36.99
CA TYR A 4 -16.15 11.03 -35.60
C TYR A 4 -15.21 11.99 -34.86
N THR A 5 -15.77 12.92 -34.09
CA THR A 5 -15.01 13.67 -33.09
C THR A 5 -15.24 12.95 -31.77
N ALA A 6 -14.19 12.27 -31.29
CA ALA A 6 -14.14 11.73 -29.95
C ALA A 6 -13.93 12.90 -28.99
N ASP A 7 -15.01 13.33 -28.33
CA ASP A 7 -14.92 14.29 -27.23
C ASP A 7 -14.66 13.54 -25.91
N ALA A 8 -13.46 13.80 -25.40
CA ALA A 8 -13.06 13.84 -23.99
C ALA A 8 -13.29 12.60 -23.12
N GLU A 9 -12.19 11.88 -22.88
CA GLU A 9 -11.98 11.09 -21.68
C GLU A 9 -12.27 11.96 -20.43
N THR A 10 -13.34 11.60 -19.72
CA THR A 10 -13.69 12.18 -18.43
C THR A 10 -12.59 11.82 -17.42
N THR A 11 -11.63 12.72 -17.25
CA THR A 11 -10.70 12.70 -16.12
C THR A 11 -11.55 12.78 -14.85
N GLY A 12 -11.53 11.73 -14.03
CA GLY A 12 -12.21 11.71 -12.74
C GLY A 12 -11.80 12.90 -11.86
N PRO A 13 -12.64 13.32 -10.90
CA PRO A 13 -12.43 14.56 -10.17
C PRO A 13 -11.06 14.54 -9.48
N ALA A 14 -10.16 15.43 -9.91
CA ALA A 14 -8.93 15.70 -9.18
C ALA A 14 -9.33 16.13 -7.77
N VAL A 15 -9.02 15.30 -6.78
CA VAL A 15 -9.20 15.65 -5.38
C VAL A 15 -8.34 16.88 -5.15
N ASN A 16 -8.95 18.07 -5.03
CA ASN A 16 -8.31 19.29 -4.53
C ASN A 16 -8.03 19.13 -3.03
N GLY A 17 -7.27 18.08 -2.70
CA GLY A 17 -6.80 17.76 -1.36
C GLY A 17 -5.59 18.62 -1.04
N VAL A 18 -5.33 18.76 0.26
CA VAL A 18 -4.11 19.39 0.74
C VAL A 18 -2.92 18.56 0.22
N GLN A 19 -2.17 19.10 -0.76
CA GLN A 19 -1.07 18.43 -1.47
C GLN A 19 -0.05 17.74 -0.55
N SER A 20 0.12 18.23 0.69
CA SER A 20 0.99 17.59 1.68
C SER A 20 0.49 16.24 2.18
N VAL A 21 -0.83 16.03 2.23
CA VAL A 21 -1.43 14.76 2.65
C VAL A 21 -1.24 13.71 1.57
N ASP A 22 -1.50 14.07 0.31
CA ASP A 22 -1.29 13.21 -0.84
C ASP A 22 0.17 12.71 -0.89
N ARG A 23 1.13 13.64 -0.85
CA ARG A 23 2.56 13.32 -0.77
C ARG A 23 2.93 12.46 0.44
N ALA A 24 2.28 12.67 1.59
CA ALA A 24 2.53 11.85 2.77
C ALA A 24 2.10 10.40 2.55
N VAL A 25 0.93 10.20 1.92
CA VAL A 25 0.40 8.87 1.58
C VAL A 25 1.30 8.20 0.55
N SER A 26 1.65 8.89 -0.54
CA SER A 26 2.53 8.34 -1.59
C SER A 26 3.90 7.90 -1.05
N VAL A 27 4.51 8.68 -0.15
CA VAL A 27 5.77 8.27 0.51
C VAL A 27 5.59 6.99 1.34
N LEU A 28 4.47 6.83 2.05
CA LEU A 28 4.22 5.63 2.84
C LEU A 28 4.02 4.40 1.95
N GLU A 29 3.28 4.54 0.84
CA GLU A 29 3.08 3.47 -0.15
C GLU A 29 4.40 3.06 -0.80
N PHE A 30 5.20 4.04 -1.20
CA PHE A 30 6.54 3.82 -1.74
C PHE A 30 7.45 3.05 -0.77
N LEU A 31 7.45 3.44 0.51
CA LEU A 31 8.20 2.73 1.55
C LEU A 31 7.65 1.33 1.83
N ALA A 32 6.32 1.14 1.74
CA ALA A 32 5.69 -0.18 1.86
C ALA A 32 6.18 -1.14 0.76
N GLN A 33 6.29 -0.64 -0.48
CA GLN A 33 6.71 -1.43 -1.63
C GLN A 33 8.21 -1.72 -1.64
N ARG A 34 9.04 -0.74 -1.28
CA ARG A 34 10.52 -0.87 -1.34
C ARG A 34 11.15 -1.39 -0.04
N GLY A 35 10.43 -1.36 1.07
CA GLY A 35 10.93 -1.68 2.41
C GLY A 35 11.65 -0.51 3.08
N GLU A 36 12.64 0.09 2.41
CA GLU A 36 13.36 1.28 2.88
C GLU A 36 13.84 2.18 1.75
N ALA A 37 13.97 3.48 2.01
CA ALA A 37 14.48 4.43 1.03
C ALA A 37 15.17 5.64 1.69
N GLY A 38 16.15 6.22 1.00
CA GLY A 38 16.76 7.48 1.38
C GLY A 38 15.89 8.69 1.05
N VAL A 39 16.20 9.84 1.64
CA VAL A 39 15.47 11.11 1.41
C VAL A 39 15.46 11.51 -0.07
N SER A 40 16.56 11.27 -0.81
CA SER A 40 16.62 11.59 -2.24
C SER A 40 15.69 10.72 -3.08
N GLU A 41 15.58 9.43 -2.74
CA GLU A 41 14.68 8.49 -3.43
C GLU A 41 13.22 8.88 -3.15
N ALA A 42 12.89 9.16 -1.89
CA ALA A 42 11.57 9.65 -1.51
C ALA A 42 11.22 10.98 -2.19
N ALA A 43 12.18 11.91 -2.30
CA ALA A 43 11.97 13.19 -2.96
C ALA A 43 11.65 13.06 -4.46
N ALA A 44 12.32 12.13 -5.13
CA ALA A 44 12.06 11.83 -6.55
C ALA A 44 10.68 11.21 -6.73
N GLU A 45 10.27 10.31 -5.84
CA GLU A 45 8.97 9.64 -5.89
C GLU A 45 7.79 10.63 -5.81
N ILE A 46 7.83 11.55 -4.85
CA ILE A 46 6.72 12.51 -4.63
C ILE A 46 6.90 13.86 -5.35
N ASP A 47 7.85 13.91 -6.29
CA ASP A 47 8.18 15.07 -7.12
C ASP A 47 8.34 16.37 -6.30
N VAL A 48 9.30 16.36 -5.38
CA VAL A 48 9.65 17.53 -4.56
C VAL A 48 11.15 17.69 -4.37
N HIS A 49 11.55 18.89 -3.94
CA HIS A 49 12.90 19.10 -3.44
C HIS A 49 13.22 18.25 -2.20
N LYS A 50 14.49 17.83 -2.09
CA LYS A 50 15.01 17.02 -0.99
C LYS A 50 14.70 17.61 0.40
N SER A 51 14.72 18.94 0.55
CA SER A 51 14.40 19.62 1.81
C SER A 51 12.92 19.46 2.20
N THR A 52 12.01 19.46 1.22
CA THR A 52 10.58 19.22 1.43
C THR A 52 10.33 17.77 1.84
N ALA A 53 10.93 16.80 1.13
CA ALA A 53 10.85 15.39 1.49
C ALA A 53 11.41 15.12 2.89
N PHE A 54 12.54 15.73 3.25
CA PHE A 54 13.13 15.60 4.59
C PHE A 54 12.18 16.09 5.68
N ARG A 55 11.56 17.27 5.50
CA ARG A 55 10.58 17.81 6.46
C ARG A 55 9.33 16.93 6.56
N LEU A 56 8.87 16.36 5.45
CA LEU A 56 7.74 15.45 5.42
C LEU A 56 8.05 14.15 6.17
N LEU A 57 9.21 13.54 5.89
CA LEU A 57 9.68 12.33 6.57
C LEU A 57 9.86 12.57 8.07
N GLY A 58 10.45 13.70 8.47
CA GLY A 58 10.55 14.07 9.89
C GLY A 58 9.18 14.27 10.56
N ALA A 59 8.20 14.83 9.85
CA ALA A 59 6.83 14.97 10.35
C ALA A 59 6.11 13.61 10.49
N LEU A 60 6.38 12.67 9.60
CA LEU A 60 5.87 11.29 9.67
C LEU A 60 6.56 10.50 10.79
N GLU A 61 7.87 10.68 10.96
CA GLU A 61 8.69 10.05 12.00
C GLU A 61 8.26 10.49 13.40
N ALA A 62 8.04 11.79 13.61
CA ALA A 62 7.52 12.34 14.86
C ALA A 62 6.16 11.76 15.28
N ARG A 63 5.42 11.16 14.33
CA ARG A 63 4.13 10.50 14.53
C ARG A 63 4.21 8.97 14.48
N GLY A 64 5.43 8.42 14.39
CA GLY A 64 5.70 6.99 14.34
C GLY A 64 5.21 6.29 13.07
N ARG A 65 4.98 7.03 11.98
CA ARG A 65 4.54 6.47 10.69
C ARG A 65 5.71 5.92 9.88
N VAL A 66 6.86 6.55 10.01
CA VAL A 66 8.15 6.07 9.50
C VAL A 66 9.17 6.08 10.63
N GLU A 67 10.30 5.42 10.44
CA GLU A 67 11.44 5.47 11.34
C GLU A 67 12.74 5.48 10.53
N GLN A 68 13.75 6.20 11.01
CA GLN A 68 15.06 6.20 10.40
C GLN A 68 15.88 4.98 10.84
N THR A 69 16.49 4.30 9.88
CA THR A 69 17.38 3.16 10.07
C THR A 69 18.77 3.64 10.51
N ALA A 70 19.31 3.00 11.54
CA ALA A 70 20.58 3.38 12.16
C ALA A 70 21.79 3.28 11.23
N GLU A 71 21.76 2.37 10.25
CA GLU A 71 22.94 2.08 9.44
C GLU A 71 23.17 3.07 8.28
N ARG A 72 22.13 3.73 7.77
CA ARG A 72 22.25 4.52 6.51
C ARG A 72 21.39 5.78 6.43
N GLY A 73 20.69 6.15 7.50
CA GLY A 73 19.79 7.31 7.46
C GLY A 73 18.61 7.17 6.49
N LYS A 74 18.33 5.93 6.04
CA LYS A 74 17.16 5.59 5.23
C LYS A 74 15.93 5.49 6.13
N TYR A 75 14.77 5.72 5.56
CA TYR A 75 13.49 5.61 6.23
C TYR A 75 12.80 4.30 5.83
N ARG A 76 12.07 3.71 6.77
CA ARG A 76 11.13 2.61 6.55
C ARG A 76 9.82 2.87 7.28
N LEU A 77 8.79 2.08 7.03
CA LEU A 77 7.54 2.18 7.80
C LEU A 77 7.80 1.92 9.29
N GLY A 78 7.24 2.78 10.13
CA GLY A 78 7.36 2.71 11.59
C GLY A 78 6.23 1.89 12.20
N PHE A 79 6.44 1.45 13.45
CA PHE A 79 5.47 0.60 14.16
C PHE A 79 4.08 1.25 14.36
N GLY A 80 3.97 2.58 14.28
CA GLY A 80 2.68 3.28 14.34
C GLY A 80 1.71 2.89 13.22
N ILE A 81 2.21 2.34 12.11
CA ILE A 81 1.38 1.78 11.03
C ILE A 81 0.60 0.53 11.50
N VAL A 82 1.22 -0.34 12.30
CA VAL A 82 0.57 -1.56 12.84
C VAL A 82 -0.65 -1.20 13.68
N ARG A 83 -0.58 -0.10 14.45
CA ARG A 83 -1.73 0.39 15.23
C ARG A 83 -2.90 0.86 14.36
N LEU A 84 -2.64 1.46 13.20
CA LEU A 84 -3.69 1.83 12.25
C LEU A 84 -4.29 0.58 11.60
N ALA A 85 -3.43 -0.33 11.14
CA ALA A 85 -3.86 -1.59 10.54
C ALA A 85 -4.75 -2.38 11.51
N GLY A 86 -4.35 -2.50 12.78
CA GLY A 86 -5.15 -3.18 13.82
C GLY A 86 -6.54 -2.57 14.04
N ALA A 87 -6.71 -1.26 13.90
CA ALA A 87 -8.01 -0.60 13.99
C ALA A 87 -8.94 -0.94 12.82
N VAL A 88 -8.37 -1.28 11.65
CA VAL A 88 -9.10 -1.77 10.48
C VAL A 88 -9.37 -3.26 10.61
N THR A 89 -8.39 -4.07 11.00
CA THR A 89 -8.53 -5.53 11.16
C THR A 89 -9.54 -5.91 12.23
N GLY A 90 -9.66 -5.15 13.32
CA GLY A 90 -10.73 -5.35 14.31
C GLY A 90 -12.16 -5.19 13.75
N ARG A 91 -12.31 -4.57 12.57
CA ARG A 91 -13.58 -4.46 11.83
C ARG A 91 -13.72 -5.49 10.71
N LEU A 92 -12.62 -6.10 10.27
CA LEU A 92 -12.57 -7.13 9.23
C LEU A 92 -12.25 -8.50 9.87
N ASP A 93 -13.20 -9.01 10.66
CA ASP A 93 -13.08 -10.29 11.37
C ASP A 93 -13.01 -11.50 10.42
N ILE A 94 -13.37 -11.32 9.15
CA ILE A 94 -13.39 -12.36 8.11
C ILE A 94 -12.00 -12.97 7.80
N THR A 95 -10.92 -12.23 8.05
CA THR A 95 -9.55 -12.75 7.83
C THR A 95 -9.12 -13.68 8.96
N GLN A 96 -9.48 -13.36 10.21
CA GLN A 96 -9.14 -14.18 11.37
C GLN A 96 -10.08 -15.39 11.51
N GLN A 97 -11.39 -15.19 11.38
CA GLN A 97 -12.37 -16.27 11.51
C GLN A 97 -12.27 -17.29 10.37
N GLY A 98 -11.90 -16.85 9.17
CA GLY A 98 -11.84 -17.70 8.00
C GLY A 98 -10.51 -18.45 7.81
N ARG A 99 -9.46 -18.17 8.60
CA ARG A 99 -8.10 -18.69 8.34
C ARG A 99 -8.07 -20.20 8.14
N GLN A 100 -8.67 -20.97 9.05
CA GLN A 100 -8.71 -22.43 8.94
C GLN A 100 -9.49 -22.93 7.72
N LEU A 101 -10.50 -22.19 7.27
CA LEU A 101 -11.23 -22.52 6.05
C LEU A 101 -10.35 -22.30 4.81
N TYR A 102 -9.64 -21.18 4.76
CA TYR A 102 -8.77 -20.82 3.63
C TYR A 102 -7.56 -21.76 3.52
N GLU A 103 -6.98 -22.17 4.66
CA GLU A 103 -5.91 -23.19 4.73
C GLU A 103 -6.36 -24.52 4.15
N ARG A 104 -7.50 -25.05 4.60
CA ARG A 104 -8.05 -26.30 4.05
C ARG A 104 -8.36 -26.19 2.56
N LEU A 105 -8.92 -25.05 2.13
CA LEU A 105 -9.24 -24.83 0.72
C LEU A 105 -7.96 -24.81 -0.13
N ALA A 106 -6.91 -24.09 0.30
CA ALA A 106 -5.63 -24.04 -0.41
C ALA A 106 -4.94 -25.41 -0.49
N GLU A 107 -5.04 -26.21 0.57
CA GLU A 107 -4.57 -27.60 0.57
C GLU A 107 -5.36 -28.49 -0.38
N GLU A 108 -6.69 -28.38 -0.39
CA GLU A 108 -7.58 -29.18 -1.24
C GLU A 108 -7.38 -28.88 -2.73
N ILE A 109 -7.26 -27.61 -3.09
CA ILE A 109 -7.12 -27.20 -4.51
C ILE A 109 -5.66 -27.21 -4.98
N GLY A 110 -4.69 -27.29 -4.06
CA GLY A 110 -3.25 -27.23 -4.37
C GLY A 110 -2.71 -25.84 -4.75
N GLU A 111 -3.58 -24.83 -4.83
CA GLU A 111 -3.31 -23.49 -5.37
C GLU A 111 -3.39 -22.39 -4.31
N THR A 112 -2.91 -21.19 -4.66
CA THR A 112 -2.98 -20.02 -3.77
C THR A 112 -4.40 -19.43 -3.70
N VAL A 113 -4.93 -19.30 -2.48
CA VAL A 113 -6.22 -18.63 -2.19
C VAL A 113 -5.96 -17.18 -1.79
N ASN A 114 -6.59 -16.24 -2.50
CA ASN A 114 -6.57 -14.81 -2.16
C ASN A 114 -7.95 -14.35 -1.68
N ILE A 115 -8.01 -13.73 -0.51
CA ILE A 115 -9.23 -13.16 0.07
C ILE A 115 -9.15 -11.65 -0.08
N ALA A 116 -10.00 -11.11 -0.96
CA ALA A 116 -10.04 -9.69 -1.24
C ALA A 116 -11.44 -9.12 -1.03
N VAL A 117 -11.49 -7.83 -0.68
CA VAL A 117 -12.73 -7.06 -0.69
C VAL A 117 -12.72 -6.09 -1.85
N LEU A 118 -13.85 -6.01 -2.56
CA LEU A 118 -14.04 -5.00 -3.59
C LEU A 118 -14.19 -3.63 -2.92
N ARG A 119 -13.41 -2.66 -3.41
CA ARG A 119 -13.50 -1.25 -3.05
C ARG A 119 -13.57 -0.45 -4.34
N GLU A 120 -14.77 0.03 -4.64
CA GLU A 120 -15.08 0.75 -5.89
C GLU A 120 -14.58 0.01 -7.13
N HIS A 121 -13.42 0.41 -7.67
CA HIS A 121 -12.85 -0.07 -8.92
C HIS A 121 -11.65 -1.01 -8.73
N TYR A 122 -11.24 -1.32 -7.50
CA TYR A 122 -10.09 -2.18 -7.21
C TYR A 122 -10.39 -3.19 -6.08
N ALA A 123 -9.67 -4.32 -6.11
CA ALA A 123 -9.73 -5.34 -5.08
C ALA A 123 -8.58 -5.14 -4.10
N VAL A 124 -8.89 -5.01 -2.81
CA VAL A 124 -7.91 -4.91 -1.73
C VAL A 124 -7.68 -6.31 -1.18
N ASN A 125 -6.44 -6.81 -1.26
CA ASN A 125 -6.12 -8.15 -0.79
C ASN A 125 -5.91 -8.13 0.73
N LEU A 126 -6.81 -8.79 1.45
CA LEU A 126 -6.80 -8.83 2.91
C LEU A 126 -5.98 -10.02 3.44
N HIS A 127 -5.90 -11.10 2.68
CA HIS A 127 -5.21 -12.32 3.10
C HIS A 127 -4.86 -13.21 1.91
N GLN A 128 -3.69 -13.85 1.97
CA GLN A 128 -3.26 -14.85 0.99
C GLN A 128 -2.80 -16.11 1.72
N VAL A 129 -3.33 -17.26 1.31
CA VAL A 129 -2.89 -18.59 1.75
C VAL A 129 -2.31 -19.33 0.56
N ARG A 130 -1.10 -19.87 0.69
CA ARG A 130 -0.42 -20.57 -0.41
C ARG A 130 -0.72 -22.06 -0.38
N GLY A 131 -1.13 -22.59 -1.53
CA GLY A 131 -1.22 -24.02 -1.75
C GLY A 131 0.15 -24.66 -2.07
N PRO A 132 0.30 -25.97 -1.87
CA PRO A 132 1.56 -26.70 -2.04
C PRO A 132 2.08 -26.76 -3.50
N GLY A 133 1.25 -26.47 -4.50
CA GLY A 133 1.62 -26.48 -5.93
C GLY A 133 2.04 -25.12 -6.50
N ALA A 134 2.00 -24.04 -5.71
CA ALA A 134 2.08 -22.68 -6.24
C ALA A 134 3.50 -22.28 -6.69
N ILE A 135 3.78 -22.36 -8.00
CA ILE A 135 4.74 -21.46 -8.65
C ILE A 135 4.01 -20.12 -8.87
N GLY A 136 4.20 -19.16 -7.95
CA GLY A 136 3.47 -17.89 -7.96
C GLY A 136 4.38 -16.66 -7.84
N THR A 137 4.11 -15.64 -8.66
CA THR A 137 4.73 -14.31 -8.62
C THR A 137 4.54 -13.64 -7.26
N HIS A 138 5.58 -12.96 -6.80
CA HIS A 138 5.75 -12.54 -5.41
C HIS A 138 4.74 -11.46 -4.97
N ASN A 139 4.19 -11.68 -3.75
CA ASN A 139 3.66 -10.75 -2.75
C ASN A 139 3.21 -9.34 -3.24
N TRP A 140 1.90 -9.13 -3.29
CA TRP A 140 1.30 -7.81 -3.04
C TRP A 140 0.14 -7.98 -2.06
N VAL A 141 0.39 -7.61 -0.81
CA VAL A 141 -0.62 -7.42 0.23
C VAL A 141 -0.71 -5.91 0.42
N GLY A 142 -1.88 -5.35 0.10
CA GLY A 142 -2.15 -3.92 0.02
C GLY A 142 -3.65 -3.67 -0.14
#